data_AF-A0A820RN11-F1
#
_entry.id   AF-A0A820RN11-F1
#
_cell.length_a   1.000
_cell.length_b   1.000
_cell.length_c   1.000
_cell.angle_alpha   90.00
_cell.angle_beta   90.00
_cell.angle_gamma   90.00
#
_symmetry.space_group_name_H-M   'P 1'
#
loop_
_entity.id
_entity.type
_entity.pdbx_description
1 polymer ?
#
loop_
_entity_poly.entity_id
_entity_poly.type
_entity_poly.pdbx_seq_one_letter_code
_entity_poly.pdbx_strand_id
1 'polypeptide(L)'
;MAEKSAQIRATLNAKLIESGEREQMKQLLRQRLIEYGWRDQMKAYCKESVKQKGLENLTVDELVQEITPKGRALVPDAIKK
;
A
#
# COMPACT_ATOMS: atom_id res chain seq x y z
N MET A 1 -11.28 -22.03 16.78
CA MET A 1 -11.93 -21.19 15.74
C MET A 1 -10.92 -20.31 14.99
N ALA A 2 -10.03 -19.59 15.67
CA ALA A 2 -9.01 -18.74 15.03
C ALA A 2 -8.09 -19.52 14.07
N GLU A 3 -7.62 -20.70 14.47
CA GLU A 3 -6.70 -21.54 13.67
C GLU A 3 -7.33 -22.03 12.35
N LYS A 4 -8.58 -22.53 12.40
CA LYS A 4 -9.34 -22.88 11.17
C LYS A 4 -9.49 -21.68 10.23
N SER A 5 -9.77 -20.49 10.76
CA SER A 5 -9.88 -19.27 9.93
C SER A 5 -8.54 -18.86 9.28
N ALA A 6 -7.43 -19.03 10.01
CA ALA A 6 -6.10 -18.75 9.50
C ALA A 6 -5.71 -19.72 8.39
N GLN A 7 -6.01 -21.01 8.59
CA GLN A 7 -5.80 -22.04 7.58
C GLN A 7 -6.58 -21.75 6.29
N ILE A 8 -7.85 -21.36 6.40
CA ILE A 8 -8.68 -20.98 5.24
C ILE A 8 -8.07 -19.79 4.49
N ARG A 9 -7.63 -18.74 5.21
CA ARG A 9 -6.97 -17.58 4.59
C ARG A 9 -5.67 -17.96 3.90
N ALA A 10 -4.88 -18.86 4.48
CA ALA A 10 -3.63 -19.32 3.88
C ALA A 10 -3.88 -20.10 2.59
N THR A 11 -4.81 -21.06 2.61
CA THR A 11 -5.18 -21.84 1.41
C THR A 11 -5.75 -20.96 0.30
N LEU A 12 -6.59 -19.98 0.64
CA LEU A 12 -7.12 -19.03 -0.35
C LEU A 12 -6.01 -18.19 -0.98
N ASN A 13 -5.10 -17.64 -0.17
CA ASN A 13 -3.97 -16.87 -0.67
C ASN A 13 -3.05 -17.69 -1.58
N ALA A 14 -2.79 -18.96 -1.25
CA ALA A 14 -2.01 -19.85 -2.11
C ALA A 14 -2.65 -19.99 -3.49
N LYS A 15 -3.96 -20.29 -3.55
CA LYS A 15 -4.70 -20.40 -4.82
C LYS A 15 -4.70 -19.11 -5.64
N LEU A 16 -4.84 -17.95 -4.99
CA LEU A 16 -4.77 -16.64 -5.67
C LEU A 16 -3.37 -16.34 -6.23
N ILE A 17 -2.32 -16.87 -5.60
CA ILE A 17 -0.94 -16.77 -6.11
C ILE A 17 -0.76 -17.70 -7.30
N GLU A 18 -1.15 -18.97 -7.18
CA GLU A 18 -0.96 -20.00 -8.20
C GLU A 18 -1.74 -19.70 -9.49
N SER A 19 -2.93 -19.12 -9.37
CA SER A 19 -3.75 -18.68 -10.52
C SER A 19 -3.26 -17.38 -11.16
N GLY A 20 -2.36 -16.63 -10.51
CA GLY A 20 -1.94 -15.31 -10.95
C GLY A 20 -2.93 -14.17 -10.66
N GLU A 21 -4.13 -14.47 -10.14
CA GLU A 21 -5.17 -13.49 -9.81
C GLU A 21 -4.66 -12.43 -8.82
N ARG A 22 -3.78 -12.82 -7.89
CA ARG A 22 -3.17 -11.88 -6.94
C ARG A 22 -2.40 -10.77 -7.65
N GLU A 23 -1.63 -11.10 -8.69
CA GLU A 23 -0.84 -10.08 -9.39
C GLU A 23 -1.74 -9.21 -10.27
N GLN A 24 -2.77 -9.78 -10.90
CA GLN A 24 -3.79 -9.02 -11.62
C GLN A 24 -4.50 -8.02 -10.69
N MET A 25 -4.89 -8.45 -9.49
CA MET A 25 -5.56 -7.62 -8.50
C MET A 25 -4.65 -6.50 -7.98
N LYS A 26 -3.36 -6.79 -7.78
CA LYS A 26 -2.35 -5.79 -7.42
C LYS A 26 -2.12 -4.77 -8.54
N GLN A 27 -2.11 -5.19 -9.80
CA GLN A 27 -2.00 -4.29 -10.95
C GLN A 27 -3.23 -3.39 -11.07
N LEU A 28 -4.43 -3.94 -10.95
CA LEU A 28 -5.68 -3.18 -10.97
C LEU A 28 -5.72 -2.15 -9.82
N LEU A 29 -5.35 -2.57 -8.60
CA LEU A 29 -5.26 -1.67 -7.46
C LEU A 29 -4.26 -0.53 -7.72
N ARG A 30 -3.08 -0.85 -8.25
CA ARG A 30 -2.07 0.15 -8.61
C ARG A 30 -2.62 1.15 -9.63
N GLN A 31 -3.33 0.67 -10.65
CA GLN A 31 -3.92 1.53 -11.67
C GLN A 31 -4.96 2.48 -11.05
N ARG A 32 -5.90 1.95 -10.27
CA ARG A 32 -6.93 2.77 -9.59
C ARG A 32 -6.31 3.83 -8.66
N LEU A 33 -5.26 3.47 -7.92
CA LEU A 33 -4.55 4.42 -7.06
C LEU A 33 -3.85 5.54 -7.87
N ILE A 34 -3.34 5.23 -9.06
CA ILE A 34 -2.75 6.24 -9.95
C ILE A 34 -3.85 7.13 -10.52
N GLU A 35 -4.95 6.57 -11.01
CA GLU A 35 -6.08 7.32 -11.58
C GLU A 35 -6.73 8.25 -10.55
N TYR A 36 -6.80 7.83 -9.28
CA TYR A 36 -7.27 8.68 -8.18
C TYR A 36 -6.25 9.75 -7.75
N GLY A 37 -5.04 9.74 -8.32
CA GLY A 37 -3.96 10.66 -7.95
C GLY A 37 -3.34 10.38 -6.58
N TRP A 38 -3.61 9.21 -5.98
CA TRP A 38 -3.03 8.82 -4.69
C TRP A 38 -1.50 8.78 -4.75
N ARG A 39 -0.94 8.27 -5.86
CA ARG A 39 0.51 8.20 -6.07
C ARG A 39 1.17 9.58 -6.04
N ASP A 40 0.56 10.56 -6.70
CA ASP A 40 1.09 11.92 -6.78
C ASP A 40 0.97 12.66 -5.45
N GLN A 41 -0.14 12.49 -4.75
CA GLN A 41 -0.31 13.00 -3.37
C GLN A 41 0.75 12.45 -2.43
N MET A 42 1.01 11.14 -2.48
CA MET A 42 2.05 10.50 -1.67
C MET A 42 3.45 10.98 -2.03
N LYS A 43 3.74 11.19 -3.31
CA LYS A 43 5.01 11.74 -3.77
C LYS A 43 5.21 13.17 -3.29
N ALA A 44 4.16 13.99 -3.31
CA ALA A 44 4.21 15.36 -2.82
C ALA A 44 4.48 15.41 -1.31
N TYR A 45 3.75 14.59 -0.53
CA TYR A 45 3.94 14.49 0.91
C TYR A 45 5.36 14.00 1.27
N CYS A 46 5.84 12.96 0.60
CA CYS A 46 7.20 12.44 0.79
C CYS A 46 8.27 13.51 0.53
N LYS A 47 8.13 14.31 -0.54
CA LYS A 47 9.05 15.43 -0.81
C LYS A 47 9.01 16.50 0.28
N GLU A 48 7.84 16.80 0.83
CA GLU A 48 7.68 17.77 1.91
C GLU A 48 8.34 17.27 3.20
N SER A 49 8.13 16.01 3.58
CA SER A 49 8.80 15.37 4.71
C SER A 49 10.33 15.45 4.61
N VAL A 50 10.88 15.11 3.44
CA VAL A 50 12.33 15.18 3.18
C VAL A 50 12.83 16.62 3.27
N LYS A 51 12.09 17.59 2.72
CA LYS A 51 12.46 19.01 2.77
C LYS A 51 12.45 19.57 4.19
N GLN A 52 11.50 19.16 5.04
CA GLN A 52 11.38 19.64 6.41
C GLN A 52 12.47 19.08 7.33
N LYS A 53 12.86 17.82 7.14
CA LYS A 53 13.84 17.14 8.02
C LYS A 53 15.28 17.24 7.52
N GLY A 54 15.48 17.49 6.23
CA GLY A 54 16.77 17.44 5.57
C GLY A 54 17.13 16.01 5.15
N LEU A 55 17.71 15.88 3.96
CA LEU A 55 17.99 14.57 3.34
C LEU A 55 19.08 13.79 4.10
N GLU A 56 19.97 14.50 4.78
CA GLU A 56 21.03 13.94 5.62
C GLU A 56 20.56 13.37 6.97
N ASN A 57 19.38 13.78 7.45
CA ASN A 57 18.82 13.38 8.74
C ASN A 57 17.72 12.31 8.64
N LEU A 58 17.50 11.74 7.46
CA LEU A 58 16.34 10.88 7.21
C LEU A 58 16.75 9.60 6.49
N THR A 59 16.53 8.46 7.13
CA THR A 59 16.64 7.16 6.48
C THR A 59 15.38 6.81 5.68
N VAL A 60 15.51 5.89 4.72
CA VAL A 60 14.36 5.38 3.97
C VAL A 60 13.34 4.71 4.89
N ASP A 61 13.80 3.99 5.92
CA ASP A 61 12.90 3.29 6.84
C ASP A 61 12.07 4.28 7.67
N GLU A 62 12.71 5.32 8.22
CA GLU A 62 11.99 6.38 8.95
C GLU A 62 10.98 7.11 8.06
N LEU A 63 11.36 7.39 6.81
CA LEU A 63 10.44 7.98 5.84
C LEU A 63 9.25 7.05 5.57
N VAL A 64 9.50 5.74 5.39
CA VAL A 64 8.43 4.76 5.21
C VAL A 64 7.51 4.69 6.42
N GLN A 65 8.07 4.66 7.63
CA GLN A 65 7.29 4.64 8.87
C GLN A 65 6.39 5.87 8.99
N GLU A 66 6.88 7.05 8.62
CA GLU A 66 6.11 8.29 8.64
C GLU A 66 5.02 8.35 7.57
N ILE A 67 5.35 8.01 6.31
CA ILE A 67 4.40 8.17 5.21
C ILE A 67 3.35 7.06 5.17
N THR A 68 3.61 5.88 5.75
CA THR A 68 2.71 4.72 5.67
C THR A 68 1.32 4.97 6.27
N PRO A 69 1.17 5.54 7.48
CA PRO A 69 -0.13 5.89 8.03
C PRO A 69 -0.93 6.82 7.12
N LYS A 70 -0.27 7.86 6.58
CA LYS A 70 -0.89 8.82 5.65
C LYS A 70 -1.32 8.13 4.35
N GLY A 71 -0.46 7.28 3.80
CA GLY A 71 -0.75 6.50 2.60
C GLY A 71 -1.97 5.63 2.76
N ARG A 72 -2.12 4.93 3.89
CA ARG A 72 -3.29 4.09 4.17
C ARG A 72 -4.56 4.92 4.35
N ALA A 73 -4.48 6.07 5.01
CA ALA A 73 -5.62 6.97 5.23
C ALA A 73 -6.15 7.61 3.95
N LEU A 74 -5.26 7.86 2.97
CA LEU A 74 -5.64 8.48 1.69
C LEU A 74 -6.26 7.49 0.68
N VAL A 75 -6.31 6.19 0.97
CA VAL A 75 -6.96 5.21 0.09
C VAL A 75 -8.49 5.32 0.22
N PRO A 76 -9.22 5.72 -0.83
CA PRO A 76 -10.68 5.80 -0.80
C PRO A 76 -11.31 4.43 -0.65
N ASP A 77 -12.45 4.35 0.03
CA ASP A 77 -13.19 3.09 0.16
C ASP A 77 -13.71 2.56 -1.17
N ALA A 78 -13.94 3.43 -2.17
CA ALA A 78 -14.27 3.03 -3.52
C ALA A 78 -13.16 2.20 -4.21
N ILE A 79 -11.90 2.35 -3.79
CA ILE A 79 -10.78 1.56 -4.31
C ILE A 79 -10.65 0.22 -3.56
N LYS A 80 -11.16 0.13 -2.33
CA LYS A 80 -11.13 -1.09 -1.50
C LYS A 80 -12.26 -2.07 -1.84
N LYS A 81 -13.26 -1.62 -2.59
CA LYS A 81 -14.39 -2.41 -3.10
C LYS A 81 -14.09 -2.96 -4.49
#